data_AF-A0A6C0II66-F1
#
_entry.id   AF-A0A6C0II66-F1
#
_cell.length_a   1.000
_cell.length_b   1.000
_cell.length_c   1.000
_cell.angle_alpha   90.00
_cell.angle_beta   90.00
_cell.angle_gamma   90.00
#
_symmetry.space_group_name_H-M   'P 1'
#
loop_
_entity.id
_entity.type
_entity.pdbx_description
1 polymer ?
#
loop_
_entity_poly.entity_id
_entity_poly.type
_entity_poly.pdbx_seq_one_letter_code
_entity_poly.pdbx_strand_id
1 'polypeptide(L)'
;METAKMYTGLLDWIDITKIDWNILSNNENAISLLEKNQDKIDWYDLSGNSCAVYLLEQNPDNINWEYLSMNTNPNAIELLKTNPDKIYWTYLSINKYAVRLLESNLNKINWMFLCLNESPHAIKILEQNLDKIDWVGLSRNPYAISLLEQNLDKIDWSYLSLNPGDGIERLLEANESLINYNCLSMNENKRAIQILERHLDKINWGLLSKNRNAIYLLEKHLDKIEWEHLSCNPNAVHLLEKYPDKIDWEYLSSNSNAIHLLEKNPDKIDWNMLSTNPNIFKINYEYLKQTSMYINAEIIAERFHPDNISKFNGWGFELSEQWCL
;
A
#
# COMPACT_ATOMS: atom_id res chain seq x y z
N MET A 1 -17.31 0.54 8.44
CA MET A 1 -18.61 0.00 7.98
C MET A 1 -18.75 -0.03 6.47
N GLU A 2 -18.07 0.86 5.72
CA GLU A 2 -18.38 1.06 4.29
C GLU A 2 -17.66 0.10 3.32
N THR A 3 -16.43 -0.32 3.62
CA THR A 3 -15.64 -1.20 2.73
C THR A 3 -16.16 -2.63 2.70
N ALA A 4 -16.65 -3.16 3.83
CA ALA A 4 -17.19 -4.51 3.92
C ALA A 4 -18.34 -4.77 2.93
N LYS A 5 -19.10 -3.73 2.55
CA LYS A 5 -20.23 -3.86 1.61
C LYS A 5 -19.85 -3.60 0.14
N MET A 6 -18.61 -3.17 -0.12
CA MET A 6 -18.11 -2.84 -1.45
C MET A 6 -17.98 -4.08 -2.34
N TYR A 7 -17.85 -5.26 -1.75
CA TYR A 7 -17.70 -6.52 -2.46
C TYR A 7 -18.77 -7.52 -2.05
N THR A 8 -19.22 -8.36 -2.99
CA THR A 8 -20.31 -9.34 -2.77
C THR A 8 -19.82 -10.78 -2.60
N GLY A 9 -18.59 -11.07 -3.04
CA GLY A 9 -17.96 -12.39 -3.06
C GLY A 9 -16.74 -12.40 -3.99
N LEU A 10 -16.23 -13.58 -4.31
CA LEU A 10 -15.16 -13.76 -5.30
C LEU A 10 -15.69 -13.52 -6.73
N LEU A 11 -14.78 -13.26 -7.68
CA LEU A 11 -15.09 -13.30 -9.11
C LEU A 11 -15.52 -14.72 -9.53
N ASP A 12 -16.41 -14.80 -10.52
CA ASP A 12 -17.11 -16.05 -10.87
C ASP A 12 -16.16 -17.19 -11.31
N TRP A 13 -14.96 -16.87 -11.82
CA TRP A 13 -13.96 -17.85 -12.26
C TRP A 13 -13.00 -18.31 -11.14
N ILE A 14 -13.02 -17.67 -9.98
CA ILE A 14 -12.12 -17.98 -8.85
C ILE A 14 -12.62 -19.22 -8.13
N ASP A 15 -11.77 -20.25 -8.03
CA ASP A 15 -12.05 -21.45 -7.28
C ASP A 15 -11.81 -21.24 -5.77
N ILE A 16 -12.90 -21.06 -5.02
CA ILE A 16 -12.87 -20.86 -3.58
C ILE A 16 -12.19 -22.01 -2.80
N THR A 17 -12.13 -23.22 -3.39
CA THR A 17 -11.49 -24.38 -2.73
C THR A 17 -9.97 -24.30 -2.75
N LYS A 18 -9.41 -23.42 -3.58
CA LYS A 18 -7.96 -23.21 -3.72
C LYS A 18 -7.45 -21.95 -3.02
N ILE A 19 -8.36 -21.14 -2.47
CA ILE A 19 -8.00 -19.91 -1.76
C ILE A 19 -7.49 -20.24 -0.35
N ASP A 20 -6.41 -19.58 0.05
CA ASP A 20 -5.86 -19.63 1.40
C ASP A 20 -6.63 -18.66 2.31
N TRP A 21 -7.39 -19.20 3.26
CA TRP A 21 -8.23 -18.42 4.18
C TRP A 21 -7.44 -17.64 5.24
N ASN A 22 -6.23 -18.08 5.59
CA ASN A 22 -5.38 -17.37 6.54
C ASN A 22 -4.90 -16.07 5.87
N ILE A 23 -4.34 -16.19 4.66
CA ILE A 23 -3.94 -15.03 3.84
C ILE A 23 -5.13 -14.10 3.59
N LEU A 24 -6.30 -14.67 3.28
CA LEU A 24 -7.51 -13.93 3.00
C LEU A 24 -7.99 -13.09 4.21
N SER A 25 -7.70 -13.51 5.45
CA SER A 25 -8.10 -12.80 6.67
C SER A 25 -7.42 -11.43 6.79
N ASN A 26 -6.25 -11.25 6.18
CA ASN A 26 -5.57 -9.95 6.08
C ASN A 26 -6.04 -9.11 4.88
N ASN A 27 -6.81 -9.67 3.95
CA ASN A 27 -7.26 -8.97 2.75
C ASN A 27 -8.47 -8.06 3.07
N GLU A 28 -8.29 -6.75 2.97
CA GLU A 28 -9.32 -5.75 3.30
C GLU A 28 -10.59 -5.87 2.43
N ASN A 29 -10.48 -6.43 1.22
CA ASN A 29 -11.61 -6.63 0.33
C ASN A 29 -12.37 -7.94 0.60
N ALA A 30 -11.82 -8.83 1.44
CA ALA A 30 -12.42 -10.13 1.75
C ALA A 30 -13.48 -10.10 2.85
N ILE A 31 -13.68 -8.97 3.53
CA ILE A 31 -14.47 -8.89 4.76
C ILE A 31 -15.89 -9.45 4.61
N SER A 32 -16.58 -9.13 3.51
CA SER A 32 -17.92 -9.67 3.20
C SER A 32 -17.95 -11.20 3.06
N LEU A 33 -16.86 -11.79 2.57
CA LEU A 33 -16.72 -13.24 2.41
C LEU A 33 -16.38 -13.90 3.75
N LEU A 34 -15.48 -13.30 4.53
CA LEU A 34 -15.09 -13.75 5.87
C LEU A 34 -16.28 -13.73 6.84
N GLU A 35 -17.10 -12.67 6.81
CA GLU A 35 -18.31 -12.56 7.65
C GLU A 35 -19.29 -13.72 7.44
N LYS A 36 -19.37 -14.27 6.22
CA LYS A 36 -20.21 -15.43 5.87
C LYS A 36 -19.56 -16.77 6.21
N ASN A 37 -18.26 -16.80 6.52
CA ASN A 37 -17.45 -18.00 6.74
C ASN A 37 -16.58 -17.83 8.00
N GLN A 38 -17.18 -17.43 9.13
CA GLN A 38 -16.45 -17.08 10.35
C GLN A 38 -15.63 -18.25 10.93
N ASP A 39 -16.01 -19.49 10.62
CA ASP A 39 -15.30 -20.71 10.99
C ASP A 39 -13.93 -20.85 10.30
N LYS A 40 -13.68 -20.08 9.23
CA LYS A 40 -12.43 -20.10 8.46
C LYS A 40 -11.53 -18.90 8.72
N ILE A 41 -11.96 -17.97 9.57
CA ILE A 41 -11.20 -16.75 9.86
C ILE A 41 -9.95 -17.09 10.65
N ASP A 42 -8.81 -16.61 10.18
CA ASP A 42 -7.63 -16.44 11.02
C ASP A 42 -7.76 -15.12 11.79
N TRP A 43 -8.16 -15.23 13.06
CA TRP A 43 -8.41 -14.08 13.92
C TRP A 43 -7.14 -13.30 14.29
N TYR A 44 -5.97 -13.93 14.17
CA TYR A 44 -4.68 -13.27 14.39
C TYR A 44 -4.46 -12.21 13.32
N ASP A 45 -4.50 -12.61 12.05
CA ASP A 45 -4.33 -11.72 10.90
C ASP A 45 -5.52 -10.74 10.76
N LEU A 46 -6.75 -11.20 11.02
CA LEU A 46 -7.94 -10.34 11.00
C LEU A 46 -7.83 -9.17 12.01
N SER A 47 -7.14 -9.37 13.14
CA SER A 47 -6.98 -8.31 14.15
C SER A 47 -6.16 -7.11 13.65
N GLY A 48 -5.27 -7.35 12.67
CA GLY A 48 -4.53 -6.29 11.98
C GLY A 48 -5.32 -5.65 10.83
N ASN A 49 -6.37 -6.31 10.33
CA ASN A 49 -7.17 -5.84 9.21
C ASN A 49 -8.04 -4.64 9.62
N SER A 50 -7.73 -3.48 9.06
CA SER A 50 -8.38 -2.22 9.42
C SER A 50 -9.88 -2.19 9.06
N CYS A 51 -10.30 -2.97 8.06
CA CYS A 51 -11.69 -3.06 7.63
C CYS A 51 -12.53 -4.03 8.47
N ALA A 52 -11.90 -4.85 9.32
CA ALA A 52 -12.53 -5.94 10.07
C ALA A 52 -12.92 -5.61 11.51
N VAL A 53 -12.64 -4.39 12.01
CA VAL A 53 -12.79 -4.08 13.45
C VAL A 53 -14.19 -4.34 14.00
N TYR A 54 -15.24 -4.17 13.20
CA TYR A 54 -16.60 -4.49 13.64
C TYR A 54 -16.83 -6.00 13.90
N LEU A 55 -16.13 -6.89 13.19
CA LEU A 55 -16.16 -8.33 13.46
C LEU A 55 -15.42 -8.66 14.76
N LEU A 56 -14.33 -7.93 15.05
CA LEU A 56 -13.60 -8.03 16.31
C LEU A 56 -14.46 -7.55 17.49
N GLU A 57 -15.21 -6.46 17.33
CA GLU A 57 -16.17 -5.96 18.34
C GLU A 57 -17.26 -7.00 18.66
N GLN A 58 -17.68 -7.79 17.67
CA GLN A 58 -18.68 -8.86 17.85
C GLN A 58 -18.07 -10.14 18.46
N ASN A 59 -16.75 -10.31 18.39
CA ASN A 59 -16.03 -11.51 18.81
C ASN A 59 -14.82 -11.15 19.70
N PRO A 60 -15.05 -10.52 20.88
CA PRO A 60 -13.98 -9.95 21.69
C PRO A 60 -12.96 -10.97 22.21
N ASP A 61 -13.38 -12.23 22.39
CA ASP A 61 -12.50 -13.31 22.87
C ASP A 61 -11.48 -13.76 21.81
N ASN A 62 -11.72 -13.45 20.54
CA ASN A 62 -10.83 -13.80 19.43
C ASN A 62 -9.82 -12.70 19.09
N ILE A 63 -9.88 -11.55 19.77
CA ILE A 63 -9.02 -10.41 19.45
C ILE A 63 -7.56 -10.73 19.78
N ASN A 64 -6.70 -10.65 18.77
CA ASN A 64 -5.27 -10.53 18.99
C ASN A 64 -4.90 -9.06 19.28
N TRP A 65 -4.62 -8.76 20.54
CA TRP A 65 -4.37 -7.39 21.01
C TRP A 65 -3.03 -6.81 20.55
N GLU A 66 -2.07 -7.66 20.18
CA GLU A 66 -0.80 -7.25 19.59
C GLU A 66 -1.06 -6.61 18.21
N TYR A 67 -1.80 -7.31 17.35
CA TYR A 67 -2.13 -6.89 15.99
C TYR A 67 -3.16 -5.75 16.01
N LEU A 68 -4.11 -5.78 16.96
CA LEU A 68 -5.03 -4.67 17.18
C LEU A 68 -4.28 -3.37 17.56
N SER A 69 -3.15 -3.46 18.29
CA SER A 69 -2.34 -2.29 18.64
C SER A 69 -1.71 -1.61 17.42
N MET A 70 -1.46 -2.36 16.34
CA MET A 70 -1.03 -1.81 15.04
C MET A 70 -2.18 -1.35 14.16
N ASN A 71 -3.41 -1.78 14.45
CA ASN A 71 -4.58 -1.53 13.62
C ASN A 71 -4.89 -0.03 13.56
N THR A 72 -4.97 0.49 12.33
CA THR A 72 -5.09 1.91 12.03
C THR A 72 -6.51 2.42 12.05
N ASN A 73 -7.50 1.55 12.23
CA ASN A 73 -8.89 1.94 12.32
C ASN A 73 -9.17 2.70 13.64
N PRO A 74 -9.85 3.85 13.59
CA PRO A 74 -10.20 4.61 14.80
C PRO A 74 -10.94 3.80 15.87
N ASN A 75 -11.82 2.87 15.49
CA ASN A 75 -12.54 2.02 16.44
C ASN A 75 -11.61 1.04 17.16
N ALA A 76 -10.53 0.56 16.52
CA ALA A 76 -9.53 -0.26 17.20
C ALA A 76 -8.83 0.55 18.30
N ILE A 77 -8.58 1.83 18.06
CA ILE A 77 -8.00 2.73 19.08
C ILE A 77 -8.97 2.93 20.25
N GLU A 78 -10.28 3.04 20.01
CA GLU A 78 -11.28 3.11 21.09
C GLU A 78 -11.37 1.80 21.88
N LEU A 79 -11.28 0.63 21.22
CA LEU A 79 -11.17 -0.66 21.89
C LEU A 79 -9.91 -0.74 22.79
N LEU A 80 -8.77 -0.24 22.32
CA LEU A 80 -7.53 -0.18 23.10
C LEU A 80 -7.66 0.74 24.31
N LYS A 81 -8.28 1.92 24.15
CA LYS A 81 -8.52 2.87 25.26
C LYS A 81 -9.40 2.28 26.36
N THR A 82 -10.37 1.46 25.99
CA THR A 82 -11.26 0.77 26.94
C THR A 82 -10.62 -0.47 27.58
N ASN A 83 -9.49 -0.96 27.04
CA ASN A 83 -8.75 -2.13 27.53
C ASN A 83 -7.24 -1.79 27.70
N PRO A 84 -6.88 -0.83 28.58
CA PRO A 84 -5.53 -0.27 28.66
C PRO A 84 -4.45 -1.27 29.07
N ASP A 85 -4.83 -2.34 29.78
CA ASP A 85 -3.98 -3.45 30.21
C ASP A 85 -3.59 -4.38 29.05
N LYS A 86 -4.36 -4.36 27.96
CA LYS A 86 -4.12 -5.19 26.77
C LYS A 86 -3.32 -4.47 25.67
N ILE A 87 -2.97 -3.21 25.88
CA ILE A 87 -2.23 -2.42 24.89
C ILE A 87 -0.78 -2.91 24.79
N TYR A 88 -0.37 -3.29 23.58
CA TYR A 88 1.02 -3.56 23.27
C TYR A 88 1.70 -2.27 22.81
N TRP A 89 2.31 -1.55 23.76
CA TRP A 89 2.86 -0.22 23.55
C TRP A 89 3.95 -0.13 22.47
N THR A 90 4.75 -1.18 22.30
CA THR A 90 5.73 -1.25 21.20
C THR A 90 5.07 -1.11 19.84
N TYR A 91 4.00 -1.88 19.60
CA TYR A 91 3.25 -1.86 18.35
C TYR A 91 2.35 -0.64 18.22
N LEU A 92 1.79 -0.14 19.33
CA LEU A 92 1.09 1.13 19.34
C LEU A 92 2.02 2.30 18.95
N SER A 93 3.32 2.22 19.25
CA SER A 93 4.28 3.30 18.98
C SER A 93 4.49 3.58 17.50
N ILE A 94 4.29 2.60 16.60
CA ILE A 94 4.32 2.81 15.14
C ILE A 94 2.95 3.21 14.56
N ASN A 95 1.86 3.08 15.34
CA ASN A 95 0.52 3.41 14.89
C ASN A 95 0.31 4.93 14.77
N LYS A 96 0.28 5.45 13.53
CA LYS A 96 0.18 6.89 13.24
C LYS A 96 -1.12 7.56 13.71
N TYR A 97 -2.17 6.77 13.93
CA TYR A 97 -3.46 7.27 14.41
C TYR A 97 -3.54 7.26 15.95
N ALA A 98 -2.64 6.54 16.63
CA ALA A 98 -2.60 6.43 18.09
C ALA A 98 -1.70 7.47 18.78
N VAL A 99 -1.10 8.42 18.05
CA VAL A 99 -0.08 9.34 18.61
C VAL A 99 -0.58 10.16 19.81
N ARG A 100 -1.86 10.55 19.84
CA ARG A 100 -2.43 11.23 21.02
C ARG A 100 -2.43 10.36 22.29
N LEU A 101 -2.64 9.05 22.12
CA LEU A 101 -2.57 8.10 23.23
C LEU A 101 -1.12 7.91 23.69
N LEU A 102 -0.16 7.91 22.77
CA LEU A 102 1.28 7.87 23.07
C LEU A 102 1.74 9.12 23.82
N GLU A 103 1.30 10.31 23.41
CA GLU A 103 1.66 11.60 24.03
C GLU A 103 1.30 11.64 25.52
N SER A 104 0.19 11.02 25.92
CA SER A 104 -0.22 10.91 27.33
C SER A 104 0.53 9.81 28.11
N ASN A 105 1.37 9.00 27.44
CA ASN A 105 2.02 7.81 27.99
C ASN A 105 3.49 7.70 27.55
N LEU A 106 4.24 8.81 27.59
CA LEU A 106 5.62 8.88 27.08
C LEU A 106 6.57 7.81 27.67
N ASN A 107 6.35 7.39 28.91
CA ASN A 107 7.15 6.38 29.58
C ASN A 107 6.95 4.95 29.05
N LYS A 108 5.92 4.72 28.23
CA LYS A 108 5.61 3.43 27.62
C LYS A 108 6.00 3.35 26.15
N ILE A 109 6.40 4.47 25.55
CA ILE A 109 6.75 4.54 24.13
C ILE A 109 7.98 3.68 23.85
N ASN A 110 7.91 2.91 22.77
CA ASN A 110 9.09 2.35 22.12
C ASN A 110 9.64 3.39 21.12
N TRP A 111 10.75 4.01 21.47
CA TRP A 111 11.31 5.15 20.73
C TRP A 111 11.78 4.78 19.32
N MET A 112 12.33 3.58 19.13
CA MET A 112 12.71 3.07 17.80
C MET A 112 11.48 2.98 16.88
N PHE A 113 10.36 2.47 17.39
CA PHE A 113 9.11 2.37 16.63
C PHE A 113 8.45 3.73 16.43
N LEU A 114 8.59 4.66 17.38
CA LEU A 114 8.13 6.04 17.23
C LEU A 114 8.91 6.78 16.12
N CYS A 115 10.21 6.52 15.97
CA CYS A 115 11.01 7.07 14.86
C CYS A 115 10.51 6.63 13.48
N LEU A 116 9.82 5.48 13.38
CA LEU A 116 9.17 5.01 12.15
C LEU A 116 7.70 5.42 12.03
N ASN A 117 7.14 6.13 13.03
CA ASN A 117 5.74 6.52 13.04
C ASN A 117 5.48 7.62 11.98
N GLU A 118 4.64 7.29 11.00
CA GLU A 118 4.28 8.17 9.89
C GLU A 118 3.22 9.23 10.29
N SER A 119 3.43 9.91 11.41
CA SER A 119 2.61 11.02 11.86
C SER A 119 3.48 12.24 12.09
N PRO A 120 3.14 13.42 11.53
CA PRO A 120 3.81 14.67 11.86
C PRO A 120 3.77 15.01 13.36
N HIS A 121 2.79 14.48 14.09
CA HIS A 121 2.71 14.64 15.54
C HIS A 121 3.76 13.81 16.29
N ALA A 122 4.16 12.65 15.75
CA ALA A 122 5.25 11.86 16.31
C ALA A 122 6.58 12.61 16.19
N ILE A 123 6.81 13.32 15.07
CA ILE A 123 7.99 14.18 14.89
C ILE A 123 8.08 15.23 16.01
N LYS A 124 6.98 15.87 16.39
CA LYS A 124 6.97 16.85 17.50
C LYS A 124 7.37 16.23 18.84
N ILE A 125 6.97 14.98 19.10
CA ILE A 125 7.40 14.25 20.31
C ILE A 125 8.91 13.99 20.26
N LEU A 126 9.43 13.58 19.09
CA LEU A 126 10.85 13.31 18.89
C LEU A 126 11.71 14.59 18.99
N GLU A 127 11.25 15.72 18.46
CA GLU A 127 11.92 17.02 18.57
C GLU A 127 12.13 17.45 20.04
N GLN A 128 11.21 17.06 20.93
CA GLN A 128 11.30 17.34 22.37
C GLN A 128 12.15 16.30 23.14
N ASN A 129 12.59 15.22 22.48
CA ASN A 129 13.28 14.08 23.10
C ASN A 129 14.45 13.60 22.21
N LEU A 130 15.31 14.54 21.79
CA LEU A 130 16.39 14.27 20.83
C LEU A 130 17.37 13.16 21.27
N ASP A 131 17.54 12.98 22.57
CA ASP A 131 18.40 11.96 23.18
C ASP A 131 17.89 10.52 22.97
N LYS A 132 16.61 10.36 22.63
CA LYS A 132 15.96 9.05 22.46
C LYS A 132 15.77 8.65 21.01
N ILE A 133 16.17 9.51 20.07
CA ILE A 133 15.98 9.27 18.65
C ILE A 133 16.89 8.12 18.20
N ASP A 134 16.26 7.12 17.59
CA ASP A 134 16.94 6.18 16.72
C ASP A 134 17.10 6.80 15.32
N TRP A 135 18.30 7.29 15.01
CA TRP A 135 18.56 8.02 13.78
C TRP A 135 18.50 7.15 12.52
N VAL A 136 18.72 5.85 12.65
CA VAL A 136 18.56 4.89 11.55
C VAL A 136 17.09 4.82 11.14
N GLY A 137 16.19 4.52 12.08
CA GLY A 137 14.74 4.52 11.83
C GLY A 137 14.23 5.88 11.37
N LEU A 138 14.68 6.97 12.00
CA LEU A 138 14.28 8.32 11.64
C LEU A 138 14.68 8.70 10.20
N SER A 139 15.84 8.22 9.72
CA SER A 139 16.32 8.52 8.37
C SER A 139 15.37 8.01 7.27
N ARG A 140 14.54 7.00 7.55
CA ARG A 140 13.50 6.51 6.64
C ARG A 140 12.14 7.20 6.81
N ASN A 141 11.95 7.99 7.88
CA ASN A 141 10.65 8.60 8.18
C ASN A 141 10.31 9.73 7.19
N PRO A 142 9.16 9.66 6.49
CA PRO A 142 8.81 10.64 5.45
C PRO A 142 8.56 12.06 5.98
N TYR A 143 8.36 12.22 7.28
CA TYR A 143 8.08 13.51 7.91
C TYR A 143 9.29 14.10 8.66
N ALA A 144 10.43 13.42 8.67
CA ALA A 144 11.60 13.80 9.48
C ALA A 144 12.61 14.71 8.76
N ILE A 145 12.34 15.15 7.53
CA ILE A 145 13.32 15.88 6.70
C ILE A 145 13.91 17.11 7.40
N SER A 146 13.09 17.89 8.10
CA SER A 146 13.53 19.09 8.84
C SER A 146 14.50 18.77 9.97
N LEU A 147 14.32 17.63 10.64
CA LEU A 147 15.15 17.19 11.75
C LEU A 147 16.47 16.58 11.24
N LEU A 148 16.40 15.86 10.12
CA LEU A 148 17.56 15.29 9.43
C LEU A 148 18.46 16.40 8.85
N GLU A 149 17.89 17.44 8.24
CA GLU A 149 18.63 18.61 7.73
C GLU A 149 19.49 19.30 8.82
N GLN A 150 19.04 19.27 10.07
CA GLN A 150 19.74 19.86 11.21
C GLN A 150 20.79 18.92 11.84
N ASN A 151 20.83 17.65 11.45
CA ASN A 151 21.66 16.60 12.07
C ASN A 151 22.30 15.70 11.01
N LEU A 152 22.95 16.31 10.01
CA LEU A 152 23.51 15.59 8.85
C LEU A 152 24.50 14.48 9.23
N ASP A 153 25.24 14.65 10.32
CA ASP A 153 26.23 13.71 10.83
C ASP A 153 25.61 12.41 11.39
N LYS A 154 24.30 12.41 11.65
CA LYS A 154 23.58 11.27 12.24
C LYS A 154 22.75 10.49 11.22
N ILE A 155 22.66 10.98 9.98
CA ILE A 155 21.85 10.36 8.93
C ILE A 155 22.41 9.00 8.57
N ASP A 156 21.53 7.98 8.56
CA ASP A 156 21.80 6.74 7.85
C ASP A 156 21.40 6.93 6.38
N TRP A 157 22.41 7.01 5.50
CA TRP A 157 22.20 7.33 4.09
C TRP A 157 21.55 6.18 3.30
N SER A 158 21.61 4.94 3.79
CA SER A 158 20.89 3.84 3.16
C SER A 158 19.39 3.96 3.44
N TYR A 159 19.03 4.27 4.69
CA TYR A 159 17.64 4.48 5.09
C TYR A 159 17.08 5.80 4.52
N LEU A 160 17.89 6.85 4.40
CA LEU A 160 17.52 8.08 3.69
C LEU A 160 17.27 7.81 2.19
N SER A 161 18.08 6.96 1.56
CA SER A 161 17.88 6.59 0.14
C SER A 161 16.59 5.78 -0.07
N LEU A 162 16.04 5.14 0.97
CA LEU A 162 14.72 4.50 0.98
C LEU A 162 13.58 5.43 1.42
N ASN A 163 13.89 6.65 1.86
CA ASN A 163 12.90 7.55 2.44
C ASN A 163 11.93 8.05 1.35
N PRO A 164 10.61 7.80 1.48
CA PRO A 164 9.64 8.19 0.45
C PRO A 164 9.17 9.65 0.62
N GLY A 165 9.61 10.36 1.65
CA GLY A 165 9.16 11.71 2.01
C GLY A 165 9.57 12.78 1.01
N ASP A 166 8.80 13.86 0.96
CA ASP A 166 9.12 15.01 0.12
C ASP A 166 10.33 15.78 0.65
N GLY A 167 11.16 16.29 -0.27
CA GLY A 167 12.32 17.13 0.06
C GLY A 167 13.60 16.35 0.34
N ILE A 168 13.55 15.02 0.44
CA ILE A 168 14.72 14.14 0.63
C ILE A 168 15.71 14.24 -0.54
N GLU A 169 15.21 14.53 -1.75
CA GLU A 169 16.05 14.71 -2.93
C GLU A 169 17.10 15.81 -2.75
N ARG A 170 16.79 16.87 -1.99
CA ARG A 170 17.74 17.97 -1.72
C ARG A 170 18.95 17.49 -0.92
N LEU A 171 18.73 16.61 0.06
CA LEU A 171 19.81 16.01 0.84
C LEU A 171 20.62 15.02 0.01
N LEU A 172 19.94 14.17 -0.79
CA LEU A 172 20.61 13.19 -1.64
C LEU A 172 21.47 13.88 -2.71
N GLU A 173 20.93 14.88 -3.42
CA GLU A 173 21.67 15.63 -4.44
C GLU A 173 22.86 16.40 -3.88
N ALA A 174 22.72 17.00 -2.70
CA ALA A 174 23.83 17.69 -2.04
C ALA A 174 24.94 16.73 -1.55
N ASN A 175 24.64 15.43 -1.44
CA ASN A 175 25.53 14.43 -0.85
C ASN A 175 25.61 13.16 -1.70
N GLU A 176 25.75 13.32 -3.03
CA GLU A 176 25.65 12.24 -4.00
C GLU A 176 26.54 11.03 -3.69
N SER A 177 27.75 11.27 -3.16
CA SER A 177 28.71 10.21 -2.80
C SER A 177 28.23 9.28 -1.68
N LEU A 178 27.22 9.69 -0.91
CA LEU A 178 26.67 8.93 0.22
C LEU A 178 25.41 8.14 -0.15
N ILE A 179 24.86 8.36 -1.36
CA ILE A 179 23.64 7.69 -1.82
C ILE A 179 23.88 6.18 -1.91
N ASN A 180 22.97 5.41 -1.32
CA ASN A 180 22.87 3.98 -1.58
C ASN A 180 21.93 3.75 -2.78
N TYR A 181 22.49 3.48 -3.96
CA TYR A 181 21.70 3.34 -5.18
C TYR A 181 20.85 2.07 -5.25
N ASN A 182 21.20 1.01 -4.51
CA ASN A 182 20.31 -0.15 -4.36
C ASN A 182 19.01 0.26 -3.64
N CYS A 183 19.17 0.97 -2.50
CA CYS A 183 18.07 1.55 -1.75
C CYS A 183 17.27 2.56 -2.60
N LEU A 184 17.95 3.45 -3.32
CA LEU A 184 17.31 4.46 -4.16
C LEU A 184 16.50 3.82 -5.31
N SER A 185 16.96 2.69 -5.87
CA SER A 185 16.24 1.95 -6.92
C SER A 185 14.89 1.41 -6.44
N MET A 186 14.74 1.13 -5.15
CA MET A 186 13.47 0.74 -4.52
C MET A 186 12.59 1.93 -4.12
N ASN A 187 13.11 3.16 -4.15
CA ASN A 187 12.41 4.32 -3.62
C ASN A 187 11.24 4.71 -4.53
N GLU A 188 10.03 4.76 -3.98
CA GLU A 188 8.83 5.12 -4.72
C GLU A 188 8.66 6.64 -4.91
N ASN A 189 9.49 7.48 -4.29
CA ASN A 189 9.45 8.93 -4.50
C ASN A 189 9.87 9.25 -5.95
N LYS A 190 9.00 9.91 -6.71
CA LYS A 190 9.25 10.28 -8.11
C LYS A 190 10.50 11.15 -8.28
N ARG A 191 10.81 12.02 -7.32
CA ARG A 191 12.03 12.85 -7.33
C ARG A 191 13.28 12.01 -7.08
N ALA A 192 13.20 10.96 -6.25
CA ALA A 192 14.28 10.00 -6.09
C ALA A 192 14.56 9.23 -7.40
N ILE A 193 13.51 8.84 -8.13
CA ILE A 193 13.66 8.18 -9.43
C ILE A 193 14.32 9.12 -10.47
N GLN A 194 14.03 10.42 -10.45
CA GLN A 194 14.72 11.40 -11.31
C GLN A 194 16.23 11.50 -11.04
N ILE A 195 16.67 11.24 -9.80
CA ILE A 195 18.10 11.14 -9.50
C ILE A 195 18.69 9.94 -10.26
N LEU A 196 18.02 8.78 -10.25
CA LEU A 196 18.48 7.57 -10.96
C LEU A 196 18.66 7.80 -12.47
N GLU A 197 17.82 8.61 -13.11
CA GLU A 197 17.95 8.93 -14.55
C GLU A 197 19.31 9.54 -14.92
N ARG A 198 19.95 10.25 -13.98
CA ARG A 198 21.28 10.85 -14.17
C ARG A 198 22.43 9.88 -13.87
N HIS A 199 22.13 8.70 -13.32
CA HIS A 199 23.10 7.72 -12.85
C HIS A 199 22.71 6.29 -13.27
N LEU A 200 22.41 6.11 -14.55
CA LEU A 200 21.93 4.82 -15.10
C LEU A 200 22.87 3.64 -14.82
N ASP A 201 24.17 3.91 -14.70
CA ASP A 201 25.22 2.92 -14.39
C ASP A 201 25.16 2.40 -12.94
N LYS A 202 24.53 3.15 -12.03
CA LYS A 202 24.40 2.78 -10.61
C LYS A 202 23.06 2.11 -10.27
N ILE A 203 22.11 2.08 -11.22
CA ILE A 203 20.78 1.52 -11.01
C ILE A 203 20.85 0.01 -10.75
N ASN A 204 20.14 -0.43 -9.71
CA ASN A 204 19.80 -1.84 -9.55
C ASN A 204 18.51 -2.13 -10.31
N TRP A 205 18.65 -2.64 -11.54
CA TRP A 205 17.53 -2.86 -12.44
C TRP A 205 16.54 -3.92 -11.95
N GLY A 206 17.00 -4.90 -11.18
CA GLY A 206 16.12 -5.88 -10.54
C GLY A 206 15.20 -5.24 -9.51
N LEU A 207 15.73 -4.38 -8.65
CA LEU A 207 14.93 -3.62 -7.67
C LEU A 207 14.03 -2.58 -8.36
N LEU A 208 14.54 -1.91 -9.40
CA LEU A 208 13.78 -0.93 -10.17
C LEU A 208 12.62 -1.57 -10.94
N SER A 209 12.75 -2.80 -11.43
CA SER A 209 11.71 -3.51 -12.18
C SER A 209 10.42 -3.71 -11.36
N LYS A 210 10.55 -3.86 -10.04
CA LYS A 210 9.41 -3.91 -9.10
C LYS A 210 8.81 -2.54 -8.79
N ASN A 211 9.55 -1.45 -9.02
CA ASN A 211 9.15 -0.10 -8.67
C ASN A 211 8.07 0.43 -9.63
N ARG A 212 6.82 0.54 -9.14
CA ARG A 212 5.67 1.00 -9.93
C ARG A 212 5.82 2.40 -10.51
N ASN A 213 6.61 3.26 -9.88
CA ASN A 213 6.82 4.64 -10.33
C ASN A 213 7.96 4.76 -11.36
N ALA A 214 8.71 3.67 -11.62
CA ALA A 214 9.83 3.65 -12.55
C ALA A 214 9.48 3.09 -13.95
N ILE A 215 8.20 2.79 -14.23
CA ILE A 215 7.80 2.13 -15.47
C ILE A 215 8.29 2.85 -16.73
N TYR A 216 8.22 4.18 -16.76
CA TYR A 216 8.67 4.99 -17.90
C TYR A 216 10.19 4.88 -18.14
N LEU A 217 10.97 4.61 -17.10
CA LEU A 217 12.42 4.41 -17.20
C LEU A 217 12.71 3.00 -17.71
N LEU A 218 11.96 2.00 -17.22
CA LEU A 218 12.04 0.62 -17.70
C LEU A 218 11.69 0.51 -19.20
N GLU A 219 10.68 1.23 -19.66
CA GLU A 219 10.29 1.28 -21.08
C GLU A 219 11.40 1.78 -22.01
N LYS A 220 12.27 2.68 -21.52
CA LYS A 220 13.42 3.19 -22.28
C LYS A 220 14.60 2.21 -22.30
N HIS A 221 14.60 1.22 -21.42
CA HIS A 221 15.72 0.29 -21.19
C HIS A 221 15.23 -1.16 -21.09
N LEU A 222 14.49 -1.60 -22.12
CA LEU A 222 13.88 -2.94 -22.16
C LEU A 222 14.89 -4.08 -21.99
N ASP A 223 16.15 -3.88 -22.40
CA ASP A 223 17.25 -4.85 -22.25
C ASP A 223 17.70 -5.05 -20.80
N LYS A 224 17.31 -4.15 -19.89
CA LYS A 224 17.66 -4.18 -18.47
C LYS A 224 16.55 -4.70 -17.56
N ILE A 225 15.37 -4.95 -18.11
CA ILE A 225 14.22 -5.38 -17.32
C ILE A 225 14.46 -6.78 -16.74
N GLU A 226 14.29 -6.90 -15.43
CA GLU A 226 14.15 -8.19 -14.76
C GLU A 226 12.66 -8.58 -14.74
N TRP A 227 12.27 -9.43 -15.68
CA TRP A 227 10.87 -9.74 -16.00
C TRP A 227 10.10 -10.45 -14.88
N GLU A 228 10.80 -11.26 -14.09
CA GLU A 228 10.27 -11.91 -12.89
C GLU A 228 9.73 -10.86 -11.91
N HIS A 229 10.57 -9.88 -11.54
CA HIS A 229 10.16 -8.78 -10.67
C HIS A 229 9.18 -7.82 -11.33
N LEU A 230 9.26 -7.62 -12.65
CA LEU A 230 8.28 -6.81 -13.39
C LEU A 230 6.87 -7.43 -13.33
N SER A 231 6.76 -8.76 -13.23
CA SER A 231 5.48 -9.45 -13.25
C SER A 231 4.58 -9.10 -12.04
N CYS A 232 5.16 -8.75 -10.89
CA CYS A 232 4.40 -8.21 -9.75
C CYS A 232 4.21 -6.68 -9.78
N ASN A 233 4.72 -5.96 -10.79
CA ASN A 233 4.58 -4.51 -10.91
C ASN A 233 3.20 -4.14 -11.48
N PRO A 234 2.32 -3.47 -10.72
CA PRO A 234 0.96 -3.15 -11.16
C PRO A 234 0.90 -2.19 -12.34
N ASN A 235 1.95 -1.38 -12.57
CA ASN A 235 2.00 -0.43 -13.67
C ASN A 235 2.63 -1.03 -14.94
N ALA A 236 3.06 -2.30 -14.93
CA ALA A 236 3.77 -2.92 -16.03
C ALA A 236 2.92 -3.88 -16.89
N VAL A 237 1.63 -3.99 -16.61
CA VAL A 237 0.75 -5.00 -17.24
C VAL A 237 0.72 -4.87 -18.77
N HIS A 238 0.78 -3.66 -19.32
CA HIS A 238 0.84 -3.44 -20.77
C HIS A 238 2.15 -3.94 -21.41
N LEU A 239 3.27 -3.92 -20.66
CA LEU A 239 4.52 -4.55 -21.11
C LEU A 239 4.39 -6.07 -21.07
N LEU A 240 3.80 -6.62 -20.02
CA LEU A 240 3.58 -8.07 -19.88
C LEU A 240 2.67 -8.60 -20.99
N GLU A 241 1.63 -7.86 -21.38
CA GLU A 241 0.78 -8.17 -22.54
C GLU A 241 1.55 -8.21 -23.86
N LYS A 242 2.55 -7.33 -24.02
CA LYS A 242 3.38 -7.28 -25.22
C LYS A 242 4.42 -8.41 -25.28
N TYR A 243 4.82 -8.94 -24.13
CA TYR A 243 5.85 -9.98 -24.01
C TYR A 243 5.35 -11.16 -23.16
N PRO A 244 4.32 -11.91 -23.61
CA PRO A 244 3.69 -12.96 -22.81
C PRO A 244 4.65 -14.11 -22.42
N ASP A 245 5.66 -14.38 -23.24
CA ASP A 245 6.69 -15.41 -22.95
C ASP A 245 7.65 -15.01 -21.82
N LYS A 246 7.60 -13.76 -21.36
CA LYS A 246 8.42 -13.23 -20.27
C LYS A 246 7.68 -13.17 -18.94
N ILE A 247 6.39 -13.51 -18.93
CA ILE A 247 5.57 -13.45 -17.72
C ILE A 247 6.02 -14.53 -16.75
N ASP A 248 6.34 -14.10 -15.54
CA ASP A 248 6.39 -14.97 -14.38
C ASP A 248 4.99 -15.05 -13.76
N TRP A 249 4.36 -16.21 -13.86
CA TRP A 249 2.95 -16.38 -13.47
C TRP A 249 2.74 -16.47 -11.96
N GLU A 250 3.75 -16.89 -11.20
CA GLU A 250 3.71 -16.89 -9.74
C GLU A 250 3.64 -15.45 -9.23
N TYR A 251 4.56 -14.59 -9.68
CA TYR A 251 4.54 -13.17 -9.31
C TYR A 251 3.35 -12.41 -9.90
N LEU A 252 2.93 -12.74 -11.13
CA LEU A 252 1.72 -12.15 -11.74
C LEU A 252 0.46 -12.45 -10.93
N SER A 253 0.37 -13.60 -10.27
CA SER A 253 -0.82 -13.99 -9.50
C SER A 253 -1.12 -13.00 -8.35
N SER A 254 -0.09 -12.37 -7.79
CA SER A 254 -0.21 -11.30 -6.79
C SER A 254 -0.46 -9.89 -7.39
N ASN A 255 -0.34 -9.72 -8.70
CA ASN A 255 -0.47 -8.43 -9.38
C ASN A 255 -1.95 -8.03 -9.51
N SER A 256 -2.36 -7.00 -8.76
CA SER A 256 -3.74 -6.52 -8.72
C SER A 256 -4.27 -6.03 -10.07
N ASN A 257 -3.40 -5.51 -10.94
CA ASN A 257 -3.81 -4.99 -12.25
C ASN A 257 -3.79 -6.05 -13.36
N ALA A 258 -3.36 -7.29 -13.07
CA ALA A 258 -3.24 -8.37 -14.05
C ALA A 258 -4.36 -9.42 -13.98
N ILE A 259 -5.45 -9.14 -13.26
CA ILE A 259 -6.53 -10.11 -13.01
C ILE A 259 -7.12 -10.69 -14.31
N HIS A 260 -7.20 -9.90 -15.39
CA HIS A 260 -7.70 -10.33 -16.70
C HIS A 260 -6.73 -11.26 -17.45
N LEU A 261 -5.43 -11.19 -17.17
CA LEU A 261 -4.45 -12.13 -17.71
C LEU A 261 -4.58 -13.48 -17.01
N LEU A 262 -4.80 -13.47 -15.70
CA LEU A 262 -5.00 -14.67 -14.89
C LEU A 262 -6.30 -15.39 -15.28
N GLU A 263 -7.41 -14.65 -15.46
CA GLU A 263 -8.69 -15.20 -15.93
C GLU A 263 -8.56 -15.97 -17.25
N LYS A 264 -7.71 -15.48 -18.16
CA LYS A 264 -7.45 -16.12 -19.46
C LYS A 264 -6.51 -17.33 -19.38
N ASN A 265 -5.80 -17.51 -18.27
CA ASN A 265 -4.77 -18.55 -18.09
C ASN A 265 -4.92 -19.26 -16.72
N PRO A 266 -6.07 -19.87 -16.43
CA PRO A 266 -6.36 -20.45 -15.11
C PRO A 266 -5.42 -21.60 -14.70
N ASP A 267 -4.78 -22.24 -15.68
CA ASP A 267 -3.80 -23.32 -15.50
C ASP A 267 -2.44 -22.83 -14.96
N LYS A 268 -2.16 -21.53 -15.06
CA LYS A 268 -0.88 -20.92 -14.66
C LYS A 268 -0.92 -20.21 -13.32
N ILE A 269 -2.09 -20.17 -12.69
CA ILE A 269 -2.32 -19.42 -11.46
C ILE A 269 -1.63 -20.09 -10.27
N ASP A 270 -0.82 -19.32 -9.56
CA ASP A 270 -0.45 -19.64 -8.19
C ASP A 270 -1.55 -19.15 -7.24
N TRP A 271 -2.28 -20.09 -6.64
CA TRP A 271 -3.47 -19.79 -5.84
C TRP A 271 -3.14 -19.19 -4.46
N ASN A 272 -1.95 -19.48 -3.91
CA ASN A 272 -1.51 -18.88 -2.66
C ASN A 272 -1.19 -17.40 -2.89
N MET A 273 -0.46 -17.08 -3.96
CA MET A 273 -0.17 -15.71 -4.38
C MET A 273 -1.44 -14.96 -4.77
N LEU A 274 -2.37 -15.61 -5.48
CA LEU A 274 -3.66 -15.02 -5.84
C LEU A 274 -4.51 -14.66 -4.61
N SER A 275 -4.38 -15.40 -3.51
CA SER A 275 -5.14 -15.12 -2.26
C SER A 275 -4.76 -13.75 -1.65
N THR A 276 -3.56 -13.24 -1.93
CA THR A 276 -3.13 -11.89 -1.55
C THR A 276 -3.69 -10.79 -2.46
N ASN A 277 -4.22 -11.15 -3.62
CA ASN A 277 -4.60 -10.19 -4.65
C ASN A 277 -5.92 -9.48 -4.25
N PRO A 278 -5.94 -8.14 -4.10
CA PRO A 278 -7.13 -7.42 -3.66
C PRO A 278 -8.23 -7.39 -4.72
N ASN A 279 -7.95 -7.75 -5.98
CA ASN A 279 -8.88 -7.61 -7.10
C ASN A 279 -9.57 -8.93 -7.49
N ILE A 280 -9.57 -9.95 -6.62
CA ILE A 280 -10.27 -11.23 -6.84
C ILE A 280 -11.76 -11.19 -6.46
N PHE A 281 -12.28 -10.02 -6.08
CA PHE A 281 -13.64 -9.86 -5.56
C PHE A 281 -14.58 -9.15 -6.52
N LYS A 282 -15.84 -9.58 -6.52
CA LYS A 282 -16.92 -8.98 -7.28
C LYS A 282 -17.42 -7.71 -6.61
N ILE A 283 -17.29 -6.59 -7.32
CA ILE A 283 -17.75 -5.27 -6.87
C ILE A 283 -19.28 -5.24 -6.74
N ASN A 284 -19.76 -4.69 -5.62
CA ASN A 284 -21.16 -4.42 -5.35
C ASN A 284 -21.59 -3.08 -5.97
N TYR A 285 -21.91 -3.09 -7.27
CA TYR A 285 -22.30 -1.87 -7.99
C TYR A 285 -23.59 -1.23 -7.44
N GLU A 286 -24.52 -2.01 -6.88
CA GLU A 286 -25.73 -1.46 -6.26
C GLU A 286 -25.40 -0.63 -5.03
N TYR A 287 -24.53 -1.17 -4.16
CA TYR A 287 -24.04 -0.45 -2.99
C TYR A 287 -23.29 0.82 -3.40
N LEU A 288 -22.33 0.72 -4.35
CA LEU A 288 -21.60 1.90 -4.84
C LEU A 288 -22.54 2.97 -5.40
N LYS A 289 -23.55 2.58 -6.18
CA LYS A 289 -24.52 3.53 -6.74
C LYS A 289 -25.30 4.27 -5.67
N GLN A 290 -25.63 3.59 -4.57
CA GLN A 290 -26.37 4.19 -3.45
C GLN A 290 -25.48 5.10 -2.60
N THR A 291 -24.24 4.71 -2.33
CA THR A 291 -23.33 5.45 -1.44
C THR A 291 -22.58 6.58 -2.12
N SER A 292 -22.39 6.53 -3.44
CA SER A 292 -21.59 7.50 -4.20
C SER A 292 -22.45 8.58 -4.89
N MET A 293 -23.65 8.86 -4.41
CA MET A 293 -24.56 9.85 -5.02
C MET A 293 -23.92 11.23 -5.24
N TYR A 294 -23.10 11.71 -4.30
CA TYR A 294 -22.43 13.01 -4.39
C TYR A 294 -21.25 12.99 -5.37
N ILE A 295 -20.49 11.89 -5.39
CA ILE A 295 -19.37 11.68 -6.33
C ILE A 295 -19.90 11.57 -7.77
N ASN A 296 -21.09 11.01 -7.98
CA ASN A 296 -21.69 10.90 -9.31
C ASN A 296 -21.89 12.27 -9.97
N ALA A 297 -22.24 13.32 -9.23
CA ALA A 297 -22.41 14.65 -9.80
C ALA A 297 -21.08 15.25 -10.29
N GLU A 298 -20.02 15.12 -9.48
CA GLU A 298 -18.68 15.61 -9.83
C GLU A 298 -18.04 14.79 -10.95
N ILE A 299 -18.16 13.46 -10.92
CA ILE A 299 -17.69 12.58 -11.99
C ILE A 299 -18.42 12.90 -13.30
N ILE A 300 -19.73 13.11 -13.27
CA ILE A 300 -20.47 13.50 -14.48
C ILE A 300 -20.00 14.87 -14.97
N ALA A 301 -19.85 15.85 -14.08
CA ALA A 301 -19.40 17.19 -14.46
C ALA A 301 -17.99 17.20 -15.04
N GLU A 302 -17.05 16.42 -14.48
CA GLU A 302 -15.67 16.36 -14.96
C GLU A 302 -15.51 15.39 -16.12
N ARG A 303 -15.81 14.10 -15.91
CA ARG A 303 -15.54 13.05 -16.90
C ARG A 303 -16.41 13.20 -18.14
N PHE A 304 -17.64 13.64 -17.98
CA PHE A 304 -18.58 13.83 -19.10
C PHE A 304 -18.70 15.29 -19.55
N HIS A 305 -17.75 16.15 -19.16
CA HIS A 305 -17.62 17.49 -19.77
C HIS A 305 -17.37 17.34 -21.29
N PRO A 306 -17.97 18.20 -22.14
CA PRO A 306 -17.77 18.14 -23.59
C PRO A 306 -16.29 18.09 -24.03
N ASP A 307 -15.41 18.81 -23.32
CA ASP A 307 -13.97 18.81 -23.61
C ASP A 307 -13.30 17.43 -23.45
N ASN A 308 -13.92 16.52 -22.71
CA ASN A 308 -13.41 15.18 -22.46
C ASN A 308 -14.00 14.11 -23.39
N ILE A 309 -14.93 14.45 -24.28
CA ILE A 309 -15.57 13.51 -25.22
C ILE A 309 -14.52 12.75 -26.06
N SER A 310 -13.44 13.42 -26.47
CA SER A 310 -12.33 12.79 -27.19
C SER A 310 -11.64 11.64 -26.44
N LYS A 311 -11.78 11.58 -25.11
CA LYS A 311 -11.19 10.56 -24.23
C LYS A 311 -12.08 9.35 -24.02
N PHE A 312 -13.36 9.42 -24.38
CA PHE A 312 -14.36 8.38 -24.08
C PHE A 312 -14.02 7.03 -24.71
N ASN A 313 -13.51 7.04 -25.94
CA ASN A 313 -13.08 5.83 -26.62
C ASN A 313 -11.95 5.13 -25.84
N GLY A 314 -11.04 5.91 -25.24
CA GLY A 314 -9.99 5.39 -24.35
C GLY A 314 -10.49 4.87 -23.00
N TRP A 315 -11.74 5.16 -22.63
CA TRP A 315 -12.42 4.59 -21.46
C TRP A 315 -13.38 3.44 -21.83
N GLY A 316 -13.39 3.02 -23.10
CA GLY A 316 -14.23 1.91 -23.58
C GLY A 316 -15.68 2.30 -23.91
N PHE A 317 -15.98 3.59 -24.06
CA PHE A 317 -17.29 4.06 -24.52
C PHE A 317 -17.24 4.41 -26.02
N GLU A 318 -18.13 3.80 -26.80
CA GLU A 318 -18.35 4.20 -28.19
C GLU A 318 -19.10 5.54 -28.24
N LEU A 319 -18.61 6.46 -29.07
CA LEU A 319 -19.27 7.73 -29.30
C LEU A 319 -20.54 7.50 -30.13
N SER A 320 -21.69 7.39 -29.45
CA SER A 320 -22.99 7.40 -30.12
C SER A 320 -23.35 8.81 -30.61
N GLU A 321 -24.21 8.93 -31.63
CA GLU A 321 -24.70 10.22 -32.18
C GLU A 321 -25.25 11.20 -31.11
N GLN A 322 -25.67 10.71 -29.95
CA GLN A 322 -26.13 11.55 -28.82
C GLN A 322 -25.05 12.47 -28.22
N TRP A 323 -23.76 12.21 -28.47
CA TRP A 323 -22.65 13.01 -27.94
C TRP A 323 -22.04 13.99 -28.95
N CYS A 324 -22.57 14.02 -30.18
CA CYS A 324 -22.15 14.92 -31.25
C CYS A 324 -23.12 16.12 -31.33
N LEU A 325 -23.00 17.09 -30.42
CA LEU A 325 -23.70 18.38 -30.49
C LEU A 325 -22.72 19.54 -30.48
#